data_AF-A0A849T195-F1
#
_entry.id   AF-A0A849T195-F1
#
_cell.length_a   1.000
_cell.length_b   1.000
_cell.length_c   1.000
_cell.angle_alpha   90.00
_cell.angle_beta   90.00
_cell.angle_gamma   90.00
#
_symmetry.space_group_name_H-M   'P 1'
#
loop_
_entity.id
_entity.type
_entity.pdbx_description
1 polymer ?
#
loop_
_entity_poly.entity_id
_entity_poly.type
_entity_poly.pdbx_seq_one_letter_code
_entity_poly.pdbx_strand_id
1 'polypeptide(L)'
;MKSTIFMLFTFSLIILSSGASAGNGVERGSVMIKTSGEETIISPEILKFLSKKLVRCSNTNSSEYFEVSEVSIRREKIDQGIIDHFYKIKLNHISENAESLNRVTVEILDSDFHNWRDYEEKLSLEILNDQNKQCLN
;
A
#
# COMPACT_ATOMS: atom_id res chain seq x y z
N MET A 1 62.88 40.22 -20.73
CA MET A 1 61.81 41.09 -21.27
C MET A 1 60.73 40.22 -21.88
N LYS A 2 59.46 40.53 -21.57
CA LYS A 2 58.18 39.94 -22.05
C LYS A 2 57.90 38.52 -21.49
N SER A 3 56.90 38.33 -20.60
CA SER A 3 55.43 38.41 -20.84
C SER A 3 55.03 37.34 -21.86
N THR A 4 54.07 36.43 -21.66
CA THR A 4 52.75 36.57 -21.05
C THR A 4 52.14 35.17 -20.86
N ILE A 5 51.37 35.03 -19.79
CA ILE A 5 50.19 34.18 -19.55
C ILE A 5 49.60 33.45 -20.77
N PHE A 6 49.33 32.14 -20.65
CA PHE A 6 48.03 31.61 -21.06
C PHE A 6 47.64 30.38 -20.22
N MET A 7 46.67 30.62 -19.36
CA MET A 7 45.93 29.65 -18.56
C MET A 7 44.96 28.93 -19.49
N LEU A 8 44.97 27.60 -19.52
CA LEU A 8 43.85 26.81 -20.07
C LEU A 8 43.55 25.68 -19.10
N PHE A 9 42.58 25.99 -18.26
CA PHE A 9 41.86 25.11 -17.35
C PHE A 9 41.10 24.06 -18.17
N THR A 10 41.61 22.83 -18.26
CA THR A 10 40.79 21.69 -18.70
C THR A 10 40.19 21.02 -17.49
N PHE A 11 38.99 21.45 -17.14
CA PHE A 11 38.10 20.78 -16.20
C PHE A 11 37.59 19.51 -16.89
N SER A 12 38.22 18.36 -16.63
CA SER A 12 37.62 17.07 -16.99
C SER A 12 36.40 16.86 -16.10
N LEU A 13 35.23 17.18 -16.65
CA LEU A 13 33.93 16.87 -16.09
C LEU A 13 33.79 15.33 -16.08
N ILE A 14 34.23 14.68 -15.02
CA ILE A 14 33.90 13.29 -14.75
C ILE A 14 32.41 13.30 -14.41
N ILE A 15 31.59 12.96 -15.40
CA ILE A 15 30.18 12.67 -15.24
C ILE A 15 30.12 11.46 -14.30
N LEU A 16 29.84 11.69 -13.01
CA LEU A 16 29.35 10.64 -12.13
C LEU A 16 28.01 10.20 -12.71
N SER A 17 28.03 9.12 -13.49
CA SER A 17 26.83 8.32 -13.69
C SER A 17 26.46 7.76 -12.32
N SER A 18 25.69 8.51 -11.55
CA SER A 18 24.89 7.99 -10.47
C SER A 18 24.01 6.93 -11.11
N GLY A 19 24.44 5.67 -10.97
CA GLY A 19 23.66 4.52 -11.39
C GLY A 19 22.28 4.71 -10.79
N ALA A 20 21.28 4.89 -11.65
CA ALA A 20 19.91 4.76 -11.27
C ALA A 20 19.78 3.33 -10.73
N SER A 21 19.88 3.18 -9.41
CA SER A 21 19.40 1.99 -8.73
C SER A 21 17.89 2.02 -8.94
N ALA A 22 17.45 1.45 -10.06
CA ALA A 22 16.11 0.94 -10.21
C ALA A 22 15.93 -0.02 -9.02
N GLY A 23 15.31 0.49 -7.96
CA GLY A 23 14.97 -0.32 -6.81
C GLY A 23 14.02 -1.39 -7.32
N ASN A 24 14.51 -2.62 -7.46
CA ASN A 24 13.64 -3.78 -7.49
C ASN A 24 12.77 -3.66 -6.23
N GLY A 25 11.50 -3.27 -6.42
CA GLY A 25 10.55 -3.08 -5.34
C GLY A 25 10.29 -4.43 -4.69
N VAL A 26 11.12 -4.78 -3.71
CA VAL A 26 10.92 -5.96 -2.88
C VAL A 26 9.60 -5.74 -2.17
N GLU A 27 8.57 -6.54 -2.50
CA GLU A 27 7.32 -6.57 -1.75
C GLU A 27 7.67 -6.82 -0.28
N ARG A 28 7.53 -5.78 0.56
CA ARG A 28 7.80 -5.87 1.99
C ARG A 28 6.70 -6.73 2.60
N GLY A 29 6.98 -8.02 2.79
CA GLY A 29 6.25 -8.93 3.67
C GLY A 29 4.73 -8.99 3.49
N SER A 30 4.06 -9.55 4.49
CA SER A 30 2.60 -9.63 4.59
C SER A 30 2.23 -9.69 6.07
N VAL A 31 1.17 -8.98 6.49
CA VAL A 31 0.62 -9.08 7.84
C VAL A 31 -0.56 -10.05 7.88
N MET A 32 -0.71 -10.79 8.97
CA MET A 32 -1.86 -11.68 9.13
C MET A 32 -3.14 -10.85 9.32
N ILE A 33 -4.18 -11.19 8.57
CA ILE A 33 -5.53 -10.66 8.75
C ILE A 33 -6.40 -11.77 9.34
N LYS A 34 -6.94 -11.57 10.54
CA LYS A 34 -7.90 -12.46 11.18
C LYS A 34 -9.31 -11.95 10.96
N THR A 35 -10.24 -12.87 10.76
CA THR A 35 -11.66 -12.59 10.59
C THR A 35 -12.43 -13.27 11.72
N SER A 36 -13.24 -12.52 12.44
CA SER A 36 -13.92 -13.01 13.64
C SER A 36 -15.39 -13.29 13.30
N GLY A 37 -15.75 -14.56 13.04
CA GLY A 37 -17.14 -14.99 12.80
C GLY A 37 -17.33 -15.93 11.59
N GLU A 38 -18.43 -16.70 11.59
CA GLU A 38 -18.90 -17.49 10.44
C GLU A 38 -19.33 -16.54 9.31
N GLU A 39 -18.78 -16.75 8.11
CA GLU A 39 -19.03 -16.01 6.86
C GLU A 39 -18.57 -14.54 6.85
N THR A 40 -17.25 -14.34 6.74
CA THR A 40 -16.74 -13.03 6.29
C THR A 40 -17.06 -12.85 4.81
N ILE A 41 -17.84 -11.82 4.46
CA ILE A 41 -18.24 -11.46 3.08
C ILE A 41 -17.04 -10.91 2.25
N ILE A 42 -15.81 -11.08 2.74
CA ILE A 42 -14.59 -10.58 2.09
C ILE A 42 -13.95 -11.74 1.32
N SER A 43 -13.66 -11.52 0.04
CA SER A 43 -12.98 -12.52 -0.78
C SER A 43 -11.52 -12.74 -0.33
N PRO A 44 -10.94 -13.93 -0.54
CA PRO A 44 -9.54 -14.20 -0.25
C PRO A 44 -8.58 -13.23 -0.96
N GLU A 45 -8.93 -12.74 -2.16
CA GLU A 45 -8.17 -11.76 -2.92
C GLU A 45 -8.05 -10.42 -2.18
N ILE A 46 -9.17 -9.93 -1.60
CA ILE A 46 -9.19 -8.70 -0.82
C ILE A 46 -8.38 -8.86 0.47
N LEU A 47 -8.50 -10.01 1.16
CA LEU A 47 -7.70 -10.29 2.36
C LEU A 47 -6.20 -10.31 2.04
N LYS A 48 -5.81 -10.93 0.92
CA LYS A 48 -4.41 -10.96 0.45
C LYS A 48 -3.91 -9.57 0.08
N PHE A 49 -4.75 -8.76 -0.58
CA PHE A 49 -4.42 -7.38 -0.92
C PHE A 49 -4.21 -6.53 0.33
N LEU A 50 -5.13 -6.59 1.30
CA LEU A 50 -4.99 -5.91 2.59
C LEU A 50 -3.73 -6.34 3.35
N SER A 51 -3.50 -7.66 3.42
CA SER A 51 -2.34 -8.25 4.06
C SER A 51 -1.03 -7.67 3.55
N LYS A 52 -0.93 -7.34 2.25
CA LYS A 52 0.24 -6.69 1.66
C LYS A 52 0.29 -5.18 1.92
N LYS A 53 -0.83 -4.48 1.73
CA LYS A 53 -0.85 -3.00 1.83
C LYS A 53 -0.68 -2.52 3.28
N LEU A 54 -1.23 -3.25 4.25
CA LEU A 54 -1.15 -2.91 5.68
C LEU A 54 0.19 -3.25 6.33
N VAL A 55 1.12 -3.90 5.63
CA VAL A 55 2.48 -4.13 6.18
C VAL A 55 3.13 -2.82 6.58
N ARG A 56 2.86 -1.72 5.86
CA ARG A 56 3.41 -0.40 6.18
C ARG A 56 2.90 0.17 7.51
N CYS A 57 1.76 -0.33 7.98
CA CYS A 57 1.18 0.04 9.27
C CYS A 57 1.77 -0.73 10.46
N SER A 58 2.59 -1.75 10.18
CA SER A 58 3.07 -2.71 11.16
C SER A 58 4.60 -2.69 11.23
N ASN A 59 5.12 -3.00 12.41
CA ASN A 59 6.53 -3.27 12.56
C ASN A 59 6.82 -4.71 12.10
N THR A 60 7.35 -4.87 10.88
CA THR A 60 7.55 -6.17 10.20
C THR A 60 8.36 -7.22 10.97
N ASN A 61 9.01 -6.84 12.08
CA ASN A 61 9.80 -7.73 12.94
C ASN A 61 9.00 -8.28 14.14
N SER A 62 7.70 -8.00 14.22
CA SER A 62 6.83 -8.38 15.34
C SER A 62 5.67 -9.25 14.88
N SER A 63 5.15 -10.10 15.77
CA SER A 63 3.99 -10.98 15.52
C SER A 63 2.65 -10.23 15.54
N GLU A 64 2.63 -9.01 15.00
CA GLU A 64 1.46 -8.15 14.86
C GLU A 64 0.46 -8.71 13.84
N TYR A 65 -0.83 -8.45 14.06
CA TYR A 65 -1.89 -8.85 13.13
C TYR A 65 -3.04 -7.86 13.14
N PHE A 66 -3.86 -7.88 12.09
CA PHE A 66 -5.09 -7.10 12.04
C PHE A 66 -6.29 -8.01 12.20
N GLU A 67 -7.26 -7.61 13.02
CA GLU A 67 -8.54 -8.28 13.19
C GLU A 67 -9.65 -7.48 12.52
N VAL A 68 -10.40 -8.13 11.62
CA VAL A 68 -11.59 -7.55 10.99
C VAL A 68 -12.72 -7.51 12.01
N SER A 69 -13.16 -6.29 12.32
CA SER A 69 -14.26 -6.05 13.27
C SER A 69 -15.60 -5.77 12.59
N GLU A 70 -15.58 -5.15 11.41
CA GLU A 70 -16.79 -4.79 10.67
C GLU A 70 -16.49 -4.70 9.18
N VAL A 71 -17.47 -5.10 8.36
CA VAL A 71 -17.42 -5.02 6.90
C VAL A 71 -18.75 -4.49 6.41
N SER A 72 -18.71 -3.51 5.52
CA SER A 72 -19.89 -3.03 4.80
C SER A 72 -19.55 -2.90 3.32
N ILE A 73 -20.52 -3.20 2.46
CA ILE A 73 -20.32 -3.22 1.00
C ILE A 73 -21.32 -2.26 0.36
N ARG A 74 -20.80 -1.34 -0.44
CA ARG A 74 -21.60 -0.46 -1.30
C ARG A 74 -21.33 -0.83 -2.76
N ARG A 75 -22.39 -0.93 -3.55
CA ARG A 75 -22.30 -1.20 -5.00
C ARG A 75 -22.64 0.06 -5.76
N GLU A 76 -21.86 0.38 -6.77
CA GLU A 76 -22.09 1.54 -7.63
C GLU A 76 -22.11 1.11 -9.09
N LYS A 77 -23.18 1.45 -9.79
CA LYS A 77 -23.31 1.16 -11.23
C LYS A 77 -22.68 2.32 -11.99
N ILE A 78 -21.60 2.04 -12.73
CA ILE A 78 -20.84 3.05 -13.46
C ILE A 78 -21.43 3.25 -14.85
N ASP A 79 -21.44 2.22 -15.68
CA ASP A 79 -22.01 2.26 -17.03
C ASP A 79 -22.33 0.85 -17.55
N GLN A 80 -23.30 0.70 -18.46
CA GLN A 80 -23.58 -0.50 -19.28
C GLN A 80 -23.39 -1.89 -18.62
N GLY A 81 -23.71 -2.04 -17.34
CA GLY A 81 -23.60 -3.32 -16.62
C GLY A 81 -22.34 -3.49 -15.76
N ILE A 82 -21.42 -2.53 -15.79
CA ILE A 82 -20.26 -2.43 -14.90
C ILE A 82 -20.74 -2.02 -13.50
N ILE A 83 -20.34 -2.79 -12.50
CA ILE A 83 -20.65 -2.57 -11.10
C ILE A 83 -19.37 -2.58 -10.28
N ASP A 84 -19.04 -1.44 -9.69
CA ASP A 84 -17.95 -1.31 -8.75
C ASP A 84 -18.42 -1.69 -7.33
N HIS A 85 -17.57 -2.40 -6.60
CA HIS A 85 -17.80 -2.79 -5.23
C HIS A 85 -16.85 -2.03 -4.30
N PHE A 86 -17.41 -1.27 -3.37
CA PHE A 86 -16.67 -0.55 -2.33
C PHE A 86 -16.84 -1.28 -1.00
N TYR A 87 -15.75 -1.87 -0.52
CA TYR A 87 -15.68 -2.55 0.77
C TYR A 87 -15.12 -1.59 1.80
N LYS A 88 -15.96 -1.17 2.76
CA LYS A 88 -15.50 -0.42 3.92
C LYS A 88 -15.28 -1.37 5.09
N ILE A 89 -14.03 -1.49 5.52
CA ILE A 89 -13.55 -2.49 6.47
C ILE A 89 -12.95 -1.78 7.69
N LYS A 90 -13.40 -2.15 8.89
CA LYS A 90 -12.83 -1.69 10.16
C LYS A 90 -11.93 -2.77 10.74
N LEU A 91 -10.70 -2.40 11.01
CA LEU A 91 -9.62 -3.29 11.46
C LEU A 91 -9.08 -2.81 12.81
N ASN A 92 -8.89 -3.73 13.74
CA ASN A 92 -8.09 -3.50 14.94
C ASN A 92 -6.68 -4.05 14.69
N HIS A 93 -5.66 -3.21 14.82
CA HIS A 93 -4.26 -3.62 14.79
C HIS A 93 -3.87 -4.12 16.19
N ILE A 94 -3.41 -5.36 16.30
CA ILE A 94 -3.17 -6.04 17.56
C ILE A 94 -1.72 -6.51 17.64
N SER A 95 -1.09 -6.25 18.79
CA SER A 95 0.26 -6.71 19.09
C SER A 95 0.31 -8.20 19.41
N GLU A 96 1.51 -8.75 19.48
CA GLU A 96 1.74 -10.12 19.96
C GLU A 96 1.15 -10.37 21.36
N ASN A 97 1.09 -9.33 22.21
CA ASN A 97 0.57 -9.40 23.58
C ASN A 97 -0.94 -9.15 23.67
N ALA A 98 -1.67 -9.19 22.54
CA ALA A 98 -3.10 -8.91 22.46
C ALA A 98 -3.50 -7.47 22.85
N GLU A 99 -2.56 -6.51 22.78
CA GLU A 99 -2.86 -5.10 22.99
C GLU A 99 -3.30 -4.44 21.68
N SER A 100 -4.32 -3.59 21.75
CA SER A 100 -4.77 -2.79 20.60
C SER A 100 -3.77 -1.68 20.31
N LEU A 101 -3.02 -1.81 19.22
CA LEU A 101 -2.03 -0.84 18.76
C LEU A 101 -2.65 0.31 17.98
N ASN A 102 -3.71 0.04 17.21
CA ASN A 102 -4.35 1.02 16.34
C ASN A 102 -5.75 0.54 15.93
N ARG A 103 -6.58 1.49 15.48
CA ARG A 103 -7.82 1.20 14.78
C ARG A 103 -7.80 1.88 13.42
N VAL A 104 -7.92 1.07 12.37
CA VAL A 104 -7.85 1.52 10.98
C VAL A 104 -9.18 1.26 10.31
N THR A 105 -9.69 2.25 9.59
CA THR A 105 -10.82 2.05 8.67
C THR A 105 -10.30 2.28 7.26
N VAL A 106 -10.55 1.32 6.40
CA VAL A 106 -10.13 1.37 5.00
C VAL A 106 -11.33 1.20 4.09
N GLU A 107 -11.24 1.78 2.90
CA GLU A 107 -12.14 1.50 1.78
C GLU A 107 -11.35 0.83 0.67
N ILE A 108 -11.88 -0.26 0.14
CA ILE A 108 -11.31 -0.97 -0.99
C ILE A 108 -12.29 -0.89 -2.14
N LEU A 109 -11.82 -0.37 -3.26
CA LEU A 109 -12.53 -0.43 -4.52
C LEU A 109 -12.10 -1.70 -5.25
N ASP A 110 -13.05 -2.61 -5.48
CA ASP A 110 -12.95 -3.74 -6.41
C ASP A 110 -13.76 -3.39 -7.66
N SER A 111 -13.04 -2.96 -8.69
CA SER A 111 -13.67 -2.54 -9.93
C SER A 111 -13.83 -3.69 -10.91
N ASP A 112 -14.99 -3.77 -11.55
CA ASP A 112 -15.31 -4.80 -12.55
C ASP A 112 -14.80 -4.42 -13.95
N PHE A 113 -13.53 -3.99 -14.03
CA PHE A 113 -12.90 -3.66 -15.30
C PHE A 113 -12.33 -4.90 -15.96
N HIS A 114 -13.19 -5.74 -16.53
CA HIS A 114 -12.77 -6.95 -17.24
C HIS A 114 -11.97 -6.67 -18.53
N ASN A 115 -11.84 -5.42 -18.98
CA ASN A 115 -11.54 -5.16 -20.39
C ASN A 115 -10.60 -4.00 -20.71
N TRP A 116 -9.59 -3.72 -19.89
CA TRP A 116 -8.72 -2.60 -20.21
C TRP A 116 -7.28 -2.80 -19.72
N ARG A 117 -6.35 -2.50 -20.62
CA ARG A 117 -4.99 -3.05 -20.65
C ARG A 117 -3.99 -2.23 -19.80
N ASP A 118 -4.40 -1.20 -19.05
CA ASP A 118 -3.49 -0.11 -18.63
C ASP A 118 -3.59 0.47 -17.17
N TYR A 119 -4.23 -0.14 -16.14
CA TYR A 119 -4.12 0.28 -14.70
C TYR A 119 -3.85 -1.01 -13.99
N GLU A 120 -2.69 -1.05 -13.37
CA GLU A 120 -2.03 -2.25 -12.92
C GLU A 120 -2.65 -2.88 -11.66
N GLU A 121 -3.70 -2.31 -11.06
CA GLU A 121 -4.33 -2.89 -9.87
C GLU A 121 -5.87 -2.81 -9.92
N LYS A 122 -6.53 -3.98 -10.06
CA LYS A 122 -7.99 -4.17 -9.96
C LYS A 122 -8.57 -3.72 -8.61
N LEU A 123 -7.72 -3.72 -7.58
CA LEU A 123 -8.04 -3.31 -6.22
C LEU A 123 -7.27 -2.04 -5.88
N SER A 124 -7.95 -1.05 -5.31
CA SER A 124 -7.29 0.12 -4.71
C SER A 124 -7.69 0.26 -3.24
N LEU A 125 -6.82 0.89 -2.43
CA LEU A 125 -7.01 1.05 -0.99
C LEU A 125 -6.97 2.54 -0.63
N GLU A 126 -7.98 3.00 0.09
CA GLU A 126 -7.98 4.29 0.77
C GLU A 126 -8.05 4.07 2.28
N ILE A 127 -7.20 4.78 3.04
CA ILE A 127 -7.26 4.78 4.51
C ILE A 127 -8.17 5.94 4.94
N LEU A 128 -9.40 5.61 5.31
CA LEU A 128 -10.41 6.58 5.75
C LEU A 128 -10.15 7.08 7.17
N ASN A 129 -9.61 6.22 8.03
CA ASN A 129 -9.26 6.57 9.40
C ASN A 129 -8.07 5.76 9.89
N ASP A 130 -7.13 6.44 10.55
CA ASP A 130 -5.97 5.86 11.21
C ASP A 130 -5.85 6.51 12.59
N GLN A 131 -6.38 5.84 13.62
CA GLN A 131 -6.56 6.46 14.94
C GLN A 131 -5.23 6.90 15.57
N ASN A 132 -4.17 6.11 15.40
CA ASN A 132 -2.85 6.34 16.01
C ASN A 132 -1.78 6.74 14.98
N LYS A 133 -2.15 7.07 13.74
CA LYS A 133 -1.24 7.51 12.66
C LYS A 133 -0.09 6.54 12.38
N GLN A 134 -0.34 5.24 12.46
CA GLN A 134 0.69 4.22 12.21
C GLN A 134 0.82 3.85 10.73
N CYS A 135 -0.19 4.13 9.92
CA CYS A 135 -0.24 3.77 8.50
C CYS A 135 0.14 4.91 7.54
N LEU A 136 -0.03 6.17 7.95
CA LEU A 136 0.08 7.36 7.10
C LEU A 136 1.43 8.09 7.19
N ASN A 137 2.50 7.42 7.66
CA ASN A 137 3.85 8.01 7.75
C ASN A 137 4.64 7.88 6.46
#